data_AF-A0A8J3JCB3-F1
#
_entry.id   AF-A0A8J3JCB3-F1
#
_cell.length_a   1.000
_cell.length_b   1.000
_cell.length_c   1.000
_cell.angle_alpha   90.00
_cell.angle_beta   90.00
_cell.angle_gamma   90.00
#
_symmetry.space_group_name_H-M   'P 1'
#
loop_
_entity.id
_entity.type
_entity.pdbx_description
1 polymer ?
#
loop_
_entity_poly.entity_id
_entity_poly.type
_entity_poly.pdbx_seq_one_letter_code
_entity_poly.pdbx_strand_id
1 'polypeptide(L)'
;MPLHPQNDNEKTAEALLAALRHAVLDGPGSTPSRVRQAVAAAKIEELNQELRDYVETLREHAWRSTDDQVRELLAVGWVEDQVYELTVAVALGAGGRRVDAGLAALARAEARRAAGAPPTATVPTQSLPAAVQATPVAAQAEVRRAAA
;
A
#
# COMPACT_ATOMS: atom_id res chain seq x y z
N MET A 1 -38.94 -1.95 2.81
CA MET A 1 -38.17 -1.59 4.02
C MET A 1 -36.90 -0.93 3.54
N PRO A 2 -36.83 0.41 3.50
CA PRO A 2 -35.67 1.11 2.97
C PRO A 2 -34.55 1.06 4.01
N LEU A 3 -33.37 0.59 3.60
CA LEU A 3 -32.15 0.69 4.40
C LEU A 3 -31.74 2.17 4.43
N HIS A 4 -32.14 2.90 5.47
CA HIS A 4 -31.49 4.16 5.80
C HIS A 4 -30.04 3.82 6.24
N PRO A 5 -29.00 4.32 5.55
CA PRO A 5 -27.63 4.11 5.99
C PRO A 5 -27.43 4.83 7.34
N GLN A 6 -26.84 4.10 8.28
CA GLN A 6 -26.54 4.60 9.63
C GLN A 6 -25.43 5.66 9.55
N ASN A 7 -25.79 6.93 9.68
CA ASN A 7 -24.86 8.07 9.79
C ASN A 7 -23.87 7.95 10.97
N ASP A 8 -24.14 7.03 11.90
CA ASP A 8 -23.26 6.76 13.04
C ASP A 8 -22.04 5.91 12.64
N ASN A 9 -22.15 5.07 11.61
CA ASN A 9 -21.08 4.15 11.20
C ASN A 9 -19.95 4.88 10.47
N GLU A 10 -20.25 5.90 9.65
CA GLU A 10 -19.24 6.73 8.98
C GLU A 10 -18.45 7.58 9.98
N LYS A 11 -19.13 8.23 10.92
CA LYS A 11 -18.45 8.96 12.02
C LYS A 11 -17.56 8.04 12.84
N THR A 12 -17.99 6.79 13.04
CA THR A 12 -17.20 5.79 13.77
C THR A 12 -15.97 5.35 12.97
N ALA A 13 -16.10 5.10 11.65
CA ALA A 13 -14.98 4.70 10.81
C ALA A 13 -13.90 5.79 10.71
N GLU A 14 -14.31 7.05 10.53
CA GLU A 14 -13.38 8.19 10.50
C GLU A 14 -12.68 8.37 11.85
N ALA A 15 -13.42 8.26 12.96
CA ALA A 15 -12.85 8.33 14.30
C ALA A 15 -11.85 7.20 14.57
N LEU A 16 -12.15 5.97 14.14
CA LEU A 16 -11.24 4.83 14.25
C LEU A 16 -9.98 5.01 13.40
N LEU A 17 -10.11 5.52 12.18
CA LEU A 17 -8.97 5.79 11.33
C LEU A 17 -8.08 6.90 11.90
N ALA A 18 -8.69 7.97 12.45
CA ALA A 18 -7.97 9.03 13.13
C ALA A 18 -7.22 8.52 14.37
N ALA A 19 -7.87 7.67 15.17
CA ALA A 19 -7.25 7.03 16.34
C ALA A 19 -6.09 6.10 15.94
N LEU A 20 -6.28 5.27 14.91
CA LEU A 20 -5.22 4.42 14.35
C LEU A 20 -4.05 5.26 13.87
N ARG A 21 -4.32 6.33 13.12
CA ARG A 21 -3.28 7.23 12.61
C ARG A 21 -2.48 7.86 13.74
N HIS A 22 -3.17 8.34 14.77
CA HIS A 22 -2.51 8.89 15.94
C HIS A 22 -1.64 7.85 16.65
N ALA A 23 -2.17 6.65 16.89
CA ALA A 23 -1.44 5.57 17.55
C ALA A 23 -0.16 5.19 16.79
N VAL A 24 -0.25 5.05 15.46
CA VAL A 24 0.87 4.62 14.61
C VAL A 24 1.89 5.74 14.37
N LEU A 25 1.45 6.98 14.16
CA LEU A 25 2.35 8.06 13.75
C LEU A 25 2.88 8.87 14.93
N ASP A 26 2.05 9.13 15.94
CA ASP A 26 2.37 10.06 17.04
C ASP A 26 2.53 9.35 18.39
N GLY A 27 1.95 8.15 18.52
CA GLY A 27 1.96 7.36 19.75
C GLY A 27 3.35 6.90 20.21
N PRO A 28 3.43 6.29 21.40
CA PRO A 28 4.68 5.73 21.90
C PRO A 28 5.18 4.63 20.97
N GLY A 29 6.50 4.57 20.77
CA GLY A 29 7.16 3.54 19.97
C GLY A 29 8.68 3.64 20.06
N SER A 30 9.36 2.58 19.64
CA SER A 30 10.82 2.46 19.60
C SER A 30 11.45 3.33 18.51
N THR A 31 10.67 3.69 17.49
CA THR A 31 11.07 4.62 16.43
C THR A 31 10.62 6.04 16.76
N PRO A 32 11.42 7.10 16.51
CA PRO A 32 10.94 8.47 16.67
C PRO A 32 9.74 8.78 15.76
N SER A 33 8.71 9.45 16.29
CA SER A 33 7.48 9.80 15.54
C SER A 33 7.75 10.51 14.22
N ARG A 34 8.77 11.39 14.17
CA ARG A 34 9.19 12.08 12.95
C ARG A 34 9.54 11.13 11.80
N VAL A 35 10.18 10.00 12.10
CA VAL A 35 10.60 9.02 11.09
C VAL A 35 9.38 8.23 10.60
N ARG A 36 8.49 7.83 11.51
CA ARG A 36 7.22 7.18 11.15
C ARG A 36 6.34 8.07 10.27
N GLN A 37 6.26 9.36 10.58
CA GLN A 37 5.57 10.35 9.76
C GLN A 37 6.24 10.50 8.37
N ALA A 38 7.57 10.56 8.31
CA ALA A 38 8.30 10.68 7.04
C ALA A 38 8.06 9.47 6.11
N VAL A 39 8.13 8.24 6.64
CA VAL A 39 7.87 7.03 5.83
C VAL A 39 6.39 6.94 5.41
N ALA A 40 5.46 7.31 6.28
CA ALA A 40 4.02 7.33 5.95
C ALA A 40 3.72 8.35 4.85
N ALA A 41 4.32 9.53 4.93
CA ALA A 41 4.22 10.58 3.92
C ALA A 41 5.00 10.27 2.62
N ALA A 42 5.74 9.16 2.58
CA ALA A 42 6.62 8.78 1.47
C ALA A 42 7.65 9.87 1.11
N LYS A 43 8.18 10.55 2.12
CA LYS A 43 9.27 11.54 1.96
C LYS A 43 10.62 10.84 1.95
N ILE A 44 10.86 10.09 0.88
CA ILE A 44 12.02 9.19 0.70
C ILE A 44 13.35 9.96 0.84
N GLU A 45 13.36 11.24 0.51
CA GLU A 45 14.50 12.15 0.58
C GLU A 45 14.94 12.44 2.02
N GLU A 46 14.00 12.42 2.97
CA GLU A 46 14.23 12.65 4.40
C GLU A 46 14.73 11.37 5.12
N LEU A 47 14.80 10.23 4.43
CA LEU A 47 15.18 8.93 4.99
C LEU A 47 16.65 8.59 4.71
N ASN A 48 17.23 7.77 5.59
CA ASN A 48 18.52 7.11 5.35
C ASN A 48 18.41 6.17 4.14
N GLN A 49 19.51 5.96 3.42
CA GLN A 49 19.49 5.22 2.15
C GLN A 49 18.93 3.81 2.32
N GLU A 50 19.27 3.14 3.41
CA GLU A 50 18.87 1.76 3.72
C GLU A 50 17.34 1.65 3.89
N LEU A 51 16.70 2.69 4.44
CA LEU A 51 15.24 2.72 4.58
C LEU A 51 14.52 3.03 3.28
N ARG A 52 15.15 3.76 2.35
CA ARG A 52 14.50 4.18 1.10
C ARG A 52 14.01 2.98 0.29
N ASP A 53 14.89 2.02 0.06
CA ASP A 53 14.63 0.86 -0.80
C ASP A 53 13.58 -0.07 -0.18
N TYR A 54 13.63 -0.24 1.14
CA TYR A 54 12.63 -1.00 1.89
C TYR A 54 11.25 -0.32 1.85
N VAL A 55 11.19 0.99 2.11
CA VAL A 55 9.95 1.78 2.09
C VAL A 55 9.34 1.81 0.68
N GLU A 56 10.16 1.96 -0.35
CA GLU A 56 9.70 1.93 -1.74
C GLU A 56 9.13 0.56 -2.12
N THR A 57 9.80 -0.52 -1.72
CA THR A 57 9.28 -1.88 -1.89
C THR A 57 7.92 -2.02 -1.23
N LEU A 58 7.77 -1.62 0.03
CA LEU A 58 6.49 -1.72 0.74
C LEU A 58 5.39 -0.85 0.12
N ARG A 59 5.74 0.32 -0.42
CA ARG A 59 4.76 1.23 -1.02
C ARG A 59 4.19 0.70 -2.33
N GLU A 60 5.06 0.21 -3.21
CA GLU A 60 4.69 -0.16 -4.58
C GLU A 60 4.47 -1.67 -4.75
N HIS A 61 5.20 -2.47 -3.97
CA HIS A 61 5.37 -3.90 -4.19
C HIS A 61 5.40 -4.66 -2.86
N ALA A 62 4.52 -4.37 -1.90
CA ALA A 62 4.51 -5.02 -0.58
C ALA A 62 4.53 -6.56 -0.65
N TRP A 63 3.95 -7.16 -1.70
CA TRP A 63 3.98 -8.60 -1.95
C TRP A 63 5.37 -9.17 -2.30
N ARG A 64 6.34 -8.29 -2.61
CA ARG A 64 7.75 -8.61 -2.85
C ARG A 64 8.63 -8.34 -1.63
N SER A 65 8.07 -7.94 -0.49
CA SER A 65 8.88 -7.81 0.73
C SER A 65 9.50 -9.17 1.07
N THR A 66 10.79 -9.18 1.39
CA THR A 66 11.52 -10.41 1.71
C THR A 66 12.11 -10.35 3.11
N ASP A 67 12.33 -11.52 3.72
CA ASP A 67 13.02 -11.64 5.00
C ASP A 67 14.47 -11.12 4.90
N ASP A 68 15.07 -11.17 3.72
CA ASP A 68 16.43 -10.68 3.44
C ASP A 68 16.53 -9.17 3.65
N GLN A 69 15.54 -8.40 3.16
CA GLN A 69 15.48 -6.95 3.39
C GLN A 69 15.37 -6.61 4.88
N VAL A 70 14.60 -7.40 5.64
CA VAL A 70 14.50 -7.24 7.10
C VAL A 70 15.85 -7.55 7.75
N ARG A 71 16.50 -8.66 7.37
CA ARG A 71 17.83 -9.04 7.90
C ARG A 71 18.90 -8.00 7.61
N GLU A 72 18.88 -7.37 6.44
CA GLU A 72 19.80 -6.28 6.08
C GLU A 72 19.61 -5.07 7.00
N LEU A 73 18.37 -4.67 7.28
CA LEU A 73 18.07 -3.60 8.23
C LEU A 73 18.56 -3.95 9.65
N LEU A 74 18.31 -5.18 10.10
CA LEU A 74 18.80 -5.64 11.40
C LEU A 74 20.33 -5.64 11.49
N ALA A 75 21.01 -6.03 10.41
CA ALA A 75 22.48 -6.06 10.34
C ALA A 75 23.13 -4.68 10.47
N VAL A 76 22.44 -3.61 10.05
CA VAL A 76 22.92 -2.23 10.19
C VAL A 76 22.46 -1.54 11.48
N GLY A 77 21.86 -2.29 12.40
CA GLY A 77 21.56 -1.85 13.77
C GLY A 77 20.11 -1.44 14.04
N TRP A 78 19.18 -1.64 13.09
CA TRP A 78 17.76 -1.56 13.40
C TRP A 78 17.33 -2.73 14.29
N VAL A 79 16.32 -2.51 15.13
CA VAL A 79 15.67 -3.59 15.88
C VAL A 79 14.35 -3.97 15.25
N GLU A 80 13.91 -5.20 15.49
CA GLU A 80 12.70 -5.77 14.87
C GLU A 80 11.45 -4.93 15.12
N ASP A 81 11.28 -4.41 16.34
CA ASP A 81 10.19 -3.49 16.69
C ASP A 81 10.18 -2.22 15.82
N GLN A 82 11.36 -1.66 15.51
CA GLN A 82 11.44 -0.46 14.66
C GLN A 82 11.08 -0.79 13.21
N VAL A 83 11.56 -1.93 12.69
CA VAL A 83 11.21 -2.37 11.33
C VAL A 83 9.70 -2.63 11.21
N TYR A 84 9.10 -3.25 12.23
CA TYR A 84 7.65 -3.45 12.31
C TYR A 84 6.89 -2.12 12.33
N GLU A 85 7.25 -1.19 13.22
CA GLU A 85 6.62 0.13 13.31
C GLU A 85 6.68 0.90 11.98
N LEU A 86 7.84 0.89 11.32
CA LEU A 86 8.02 1.53 10.02
C LEU A 86 7.18 0.86 8.94
N THR A 87 7.09 -0.47 8.93
CA THR A 87 6.27 -1.23 8.00
C THR A 87 4.79 -0.85 8.12
N VAL A 88 4.27 -0.78 9.35
CA VAL A 88 2.90 -0.36 9.62
C VAL A 88 2.67 1.09 9.20
N ALA A 89 3.61 2.00 9.49
CA ALA A 89 3.51 3.40 9.09
C ALA A 89 3.48 3.58 7.56
N VAL A 90 4.30 2.84 6.81
CA VAL A 90 4.28 2.83 5.34
C VAL A 90 2.94 2.32 4.82
N ALA A 91 2.46 1.19 5.35
CA ALA A 91 1.18 0.61 4.93
C ALA A 91 0.00 1.57 5.17
N LEU A 92 -0.01 2.22 6.35
CA LEU A 92 -1.01 3.23 6.69
C LEU A 92 -0.99 4.41 5.72
N GLY A 93 0.19 4.98 5.44
CA GLY A 93 0.32 6.10 4.52
C GLY A 93 -0.04 5.73 3.07
N ALA A 94 0.41 4.57 2.59
CA ALA A 94 0.10 4.07 1.25
C ALA A 94 -1.39 3.71 1.09
N GLY A 95 -2.03 3.19 2.13
CA GLY A 95 -3.47 2.96 2.18
C GLY A 95 -4.26 4.26 2.13
N GLY A 96 -3.91 5.23 2.98
CA GLY A 96 -4.56 6.55 3.04
C GLY A 96 -4.53 7.28 1.69
N ARG A 97 -3.35 7.37 1.05
CA ARG A 97 -3.22 7.99 -0.28
C ARG A 97 -4.12 7.34 -1.34
N ARG A 98 -4.27 6.01 -1.31
CA ARG A 98 -5.13 5.28 -2.26
C ARG A 98 -6.61 5.57 -2.03
N VAL A 99 -7.04 5.66 -0.77
CA VAL A 99 -8.41 6.03 -0.41
C VAL A 99 -8.70 7.47 -0.86
N ASP A 100 -7.84 8.42 -0.51
CA ASP A 100 -8.00 9.83 -0.89
C ASP A 100 -8.08 10.01 -2.41
N ALA A 101 -7.18 9.34 -3.14
CA ALA A 101 -7.17 9.36 -4.59
C ALA A 101 -8.47 8.77 -5.19
N GLY A 102 -8.97 7.67 -4.61
CA GLY A 102 -10.22 7.04 -5.02
C GLY A 102 -11.43 7.95 -4.81
N LEU A 103 -11.56 8.56 -3.63
CA LEU A 103 -12.64 9.51 -3.32
C LEU A 103 -12.58 10.74 -4.24
N ALA A 104 -11.39 11.29 -4.48
CA ALA A 104 -11.21 12.40 -5.41
C ALA A 104 -11.58 12.02 -6.85
N ALA A 105 -11.32 10.79 -7.29
CA ALA A 105 -11.71 10.31 -8.61
C ALA A 105 -13.24 10.19 -8.74
N LEU A 106 -13.93 9.69 -7.71
CA LEU A 106 -15.39 9.61 -7.67
C LEU A 106 -16.03 11.00 -7.73
N ALA A 107 -15.59 11.94 -6.88
CA ALA A 107 -16.09 13.31 -6.87
C ALA A 107 -15.93 14.00 -8.25
N ARG A 108 -14.80 13.80 -8.93
CA ARG A 108 -14.58 14.30 -10.30
C ARG A 108 -15.51 13.64 -11.31
N ALA A 109 -15.80 12.34 -11.17
CA ALA A 109 -16.72 11.65 -12.06
C ALA A 109 -18.16 12.15 -11.89
N GLU A 110 -18.59 12.38 -10.65
CA GLU A 110 -19.90 12.97 -10.33
C GLU A 110 -20.04 14.39 -10.89
N ALA A 111 -19.02 15.23 -10.70
CA ALA A 111 -18.98 16.58 -11.26
C ALA A 111 -19.08 16.58 -12.79
N ARG A 112 -18.35 15.69 -13.47
CA ARG A 112 -18.44 15.52 -14.94
C ARG A 112 -19.83 15.08 -15.39
N ARG A 113 -20.48 14.19 -14.65
CA ARG A 113 -21.83 13.71 -14.93
C ARG A 113 -22.86 14.82 -14.77
N ALA A 114 -22.75 15.63 -13.72
CA ALA A 114 -23.61 16.78 -13.48
C ALA A 114 -23.45 17.88 -14.57
N ALA A 115 -22.24 18.03 -15.12
CA ALA A 115 -21.96 18.97 -16.20
C ALA A 115 -22.45 18.52 -17.59
N GLY A 116 -23.13 17.36 -17.70
CA GLY A 116 -23.76 16.92 -18.95
C GLY A 116 -22.80 16.46 -20.06
N ALA A 117 -21.53 16.19 -19.76
CA ALA A 117 -20.60 15.69 -20.76
C ALA A 117 -20.92 14.21 -21.11
N PRO A 118 -21.12 13.85 -22.39
CA PRO A 118 -21.27 12.45 -22.76
C PRO A 118 -19.98 11.68 -22.42
N PRO A 119 -20.07 10.38 -22.07
CA PRO A 119 -18.89 9.57 -21.86
C PRO A 119 -18.21 9.28 -23.21
N THR A 120 -17.36 10.20 -23.70
CA THR A 120 -16.26 9.80 -24.59
C THR A 120 -15.12 9.26 -23.75
N ALA A 121 -15.41 8.16 -23.04
CA ALA A 121 -14.40 7.15 -22.85
C ALA A 121 -14.47 6.26 -24.09
N THR A 122 -13.89 6.71 -25.20
CA THR A 122 -13.18 5.74 -26.03
C THR A 122 -12.13 5.16 -25.10
N VAL A 123 -12.46 4.04 -24.46
CA VAL A 123 -11.45 3.09 -24.00
C VAL A 123 -10.60 2.88 -25.24
N PRO A 124 -9.33 3.33 -25.29
CA PRO A 124 -8.49 2.89 -26.38
C PRO A 124 -8.53 1.37 -26.28
N THR A 125 -9.11 0.73 -27.29
CA THR A 125 -8.86 -0.67 -27.57
C THR A 125 -7.36 -0.73 -27.81
N GLN A 126 -6.58 -0.82 -26.74
CA GLN A 126 -5.25 -1.37 -26.84
C GLN A 126 -5.50 -2.79 -27.30
N SER A 127 -5.28 -3.01 -28.60
CA SER A 127 -5.18 -4.34 -29.17
C SER A 127 -4.27 -5.13 -28.24
N LEU A 128 -4.86 -6.11 -27.54
CA LEU A 128 -4.09 -7.11 -26.83
C LEU A 128 -3.08 -7.66 -27.85
N PRO A 129 -1.76 -7.64 -27.57
CA PRO A 129 -0.81 -8.26 -28.46
C PRO A 129 -1.23 -9.72 -28.63
N ALA A 130 -1.34 -10.14 -29.89
CA ALA A 130 -1.64 -11.51 -30.28
C ALA A 130 -0.46 -12.44 -29.91
N ALA A 131 -0.25 -12.71 -28.63
CA ALA A 131 0.70 -13.72 -28.16
C ALA A 131 0.52 -14.03 -26.66
N VAL A 132 -0.63 -14.59 -26.28
CA VAL A 132 -0.65 -15.67 -25.27
C VAL A 132 -1.65 -16.71 -25.77
N GLN A 133 -1.25 -17.42 -26.82
CA GLN A 133 -1.81 -18.75 -27.06
C GLN A 133 -1.18 -19.69 -26.02
N ALA A 134 -2.04 -20.55 -25.47
CA ALA A 134 -1.86 -21.36 -24.29
C ALA A 134 -0.55 -22.15 -24.20
N THR A 135 -0.05 -22.33 -22.98
CA THR A 135 0.62 -23.58 -22.61
C THR A 135 -0.18 -24.21 -21.46
N PRO A 136 -0.71 -25.44 -21.62
CA PRO A 136 -1.44 -26.12 -20.56
C PRO A 136 -0.47 -26.52 -19.44
N VAL A 137 -0.91 -26.31 -18.20
CA VAL A 137 -0.27 -26.86 -16.99
C VAL A 137 -0.34 -28.38 -17.05
N ALA A 138 0.81 -29.03 -17.22
CA ALA A 138 0.98 -30.46 -16.98
C ALA A 138 2.41 -30.76 -16.49
N ALA A 139 2.46 -31.63 -15.45
CA ALA A 139 3.61 -32.28 -14.82
C ALA A 139 4.49 -31.39 -13.90
N GLN A 140 4.31 -31.41 -12.58
CA GLN A 140 4.73 -32.46 -11.61
C GLN A 140 6.24 -32.79 -11.59
N ALA A 141 6.78 -32.59 -10.38
CA ALA A 141 7.77 -33.41 -9.68
C ALA A 141 9.22 -33.47 -10.20
N GLU A 142 10.12 -33.61 -9.21
CA GLU A 142 11.53 -34.00 -9.29
C GLU A 142 12.58 -32.90 -9.45
N VAL A 143 13.03 -32.30 -8.34
CA VAL A 143 14.46 -32.31 -7.96
C VAL A 143 14.59 -32.29 -6.42
N ARG A 144 14.36 -33.44 -5.79
CA ARG A 144 15.06 -33.81 -4.55
C ARG A 144 16.04 -34.92 -4.91
N ARG A 145 17.30 -34.57 -5.23
CA ARG A 145 18.49 -35.42 -5.06
C ARG A 145 19.75 -34.67 -5.52
N ALA A 146 20.52 -34.20 -4.56
CA ALA A 146 21.98 -34.24 -4.56
C ALA A 146 22.47 -33.87 -3.15
N ALA A 147 22.22 -34.80 -2.22
CA ALA A 147 23.10 -35.00 -1.08
C ALA A 147 23.88 -36.28 -1.40
N ALA A 148 25.17 -36.12 -1.67
CA ALA A 148 26.23 -37.10 -1.52
C ALA A 148 27.55 -36.32 -1.58
#